data_AF-A0A0N0S1S3-F1
#
_entry.id   AF-A0A0N0S1S3-F1
#
_cell.length_a   1.000
_cell.length_b   1.000
_cell.length_c   1.000
_cell.angle_alpha   90.00
_cell.angle_beta   90.00
_cell.angle_gamma   90.00
#
_symmetry.space_group_name_H-M   'P 1'
#
loop_
_entity.id
_entity.type
_entity.pdbx_description
1 polymer ?
#
loop_
_entity_poly.entity_id
_entity_poly.type
_entity_poly.pdbx_seq_one_letter_code
_entity_poly.pdbx_strand_id
1 'polypeptide(L)'
;MKKFSLIFSLLFLSIGLSGCQQSVKEEELNKEISKSTEKIADKPTIIGEIIQIEGGRFLVESKTEKLADERPDAIWFSTDKIESLKVGQNVSVWTTAIDESYPGQASAEKIEINEK
;
A
#
# COMPACT_ATOMS: atom_id res chain seq x y z
N MET A 1 20.06 -35.64 -31.04
CA MET A 1 19.71 -36.95 -30.45
C MET A 1 20.63 -37.23 -29.27
N LYS A 2 20.04 -37.61 -28.12
CA LYS A 2 20.68 -38.10 -26.87
C LYS A 2 21.44 -36.98 -26.12
N LYS A 3 21.12 -36.58 -24.88
CA LYS A 3 20.83 -37.38 -23.67
C LYS A 3 19.97 -36.56 -22.67
N PHE A 4 18.64 -36.58 -22.79
CA PHE A 4 17.76 -36.19 -21.67
C PHE A 4 17.58 -37.42 -20.79
N SER A 5 18.51 -37.61 -19.87
CA SER A 5 18.57 -38.77 -18.98
C SER A 5 17.90 -38.44 -17.65
N LEU A 6 16.63 -38.83 -17.55
CA LEU A 6 16.09 -39.60 -16.41
C LEU A 6 16.65 -39.24 -15.01
N ILE A 7 16.12 -38.20 -14.36
CA ILE A 7 15.73 -38.25 -12.94
C ILE A 7 14.42 -37.45 -12.79
N PHE A 8 13.33 -38.05 -13.27
CA PHE A 8 11.94 -37.74 -12.92
C PHE A 8 11.59 -38.59 -11.68
N SER A 9 12.30 -38.38 -10.57
CA SER A 9 12.19 -39.23 -9.38
C SER A 9 12.50 -38.44 -8.11
N LEU A 10 11.69 -37.41 -7.84
CA LEU A 10 11.49 -36.92 -6.46
C LEU A 10 10.09 -36.31 -6.32
N LEU A 11 9.11 -37.03 -6.89
CA LEU A 11 7.69 -36.88 -6.58
C LEU A 11 7.41 -37.73 -5.33
N PHE A 12 6.63 -37.14 -4.42
CA PHE A 12 5.98 -37.78 -3.27
C PHE A 12 6.89 -38.17 -2.09
N LEU A 13 7.23 -37.17 -1.26
CA LEU A 13 7.42 -37.41 0.16
C LEU A 13 6.18 -36.95 0.93
N SER A 14 5.32 -37.95 1.19
CA SER A 14 4.41 -38.10 2.34
C SER A 14 3.42 -36.98 2.67
N ILE A 15 2.24 -37.14 2.08
CA ILE A 15 0.94 -36.87 2.71
C ILE A 15 0.82 -37.68 4.01
N GLY A 16 0.27 -37.09 5.07
CA GLY A 16 -0.60 -37.86 5.97
C GLY A 16 -0.71 -37.42 7.42
N LEU A 17 -1.99 -37.27 7.83
CA LEU A 17 -2.60 -37.27 9.17
C LEU A 17 -2.74 -35.90 9.87
N SER A 18 -3.84 -35.49 10.51
CA SER A 18 -5.30 -35.74 10.48
C SER A 18 -5.86 -35.17 11.79
N GLY A 19 -7.03 -34.50 11.76
CA GLY A 19 -7.91 -34.27 12.93
C GLY A 19 -7.89 -32.84 13.49
N CYS A 20 -9.00 -32.15 13.81
CA CYS A 20 -10.42 -32.50 13.97
C CYS A 20 -11.28 -31.37 13.36
N GLN A 21 -12.30 -31.65 12.54
CA GLN A 21 -13.68 -31.92 12.95
C GLN A 21 -14.24 -30.92 13.98
N GLN A 22 -14.90 -29.86 13.50
CA GLN A 22 -15.99 -29.22 14.22
C GLN A 22 -17.10 -28.91 13.24
N SER A 23 -18.21 -29.64 13.39
CA SER A 23 -19.46 -29.38 12.71
C SER A 23 -20.10 -28.14 13.34
N VAL A 24 -20.33 -27.11 12.53
CA VAL A 24 -21.41 -26.15 12.78
C VAL A 24 -22.13 -25.94 11.45
N LYS A 25 -23.44 -25.92 11.57
CA LYS A 25 -24.48 -26.15 10.56
C LYS A 25 -24.46 -25.11 9.45
N GLU A 26 -24.96 -25.55 8.29
CA GLU A 26 -25.41 -24.75 7.16
C GLU A 26 -26.23 -23.54 7.65
N GLU A 27 -25.83 -22.36 7.19
CA GLU A 27 -26.78 -21.31 6.89
C GLU A 27 -26.46 -20.77 5.49
N GLU A 28 -27.53 -20.77 4.70
CA GLU A 28 -27.61 -20.68 3.27
C GLU A 28 -27.36 -19.24 2.82
N LEU A 29 -26.54 -19.10 1.78
CA LEU A 29 -26.71 -18.16 0.67
C LEU A 29 -27.03 -16.70 1.06
N ASN A 30 -26.00 -15.84 1.07
CA ASN A 30 -26.01 -14.70 0.16
C ASN A 30 -24.59 -14.28 -0.21
N LYS A 31 -24.31 -14.53 -1.49
CA LYS A 31 -23.21 -13.99 -2.26
C LYS A 31 -23.33 -12.46 -2.28
N GLU A 32 -22.69 -11.80 -1.36
CA GLU A 32 -22.19 -10.45 -1.61
C GLU A 32 -20.67 -10.50 -1.57
N ILE A 33 -20.11 -10.16 -2.72
CA ILE A 33 -18.71 -9.80 -2.88
C ILE A 33 -18.53 -8.58 -1.97
N SER A 34 -18.15 -8.81 -0.71
CA SER A 34 -17.57 -7.79 0.13
C SER A 34 -16.23 -7.43 -0.50
N LYS A 35 -16.29 -6.55 -1.50
CA LYS A 35 -15.21 -5.63 -1.79
C LYS A 35 -14.91 -4.99 -0.46
N SER A 36 -13.85 -5.46 0.21
CA SER A 36 -13.30 -4.86 1.41
C SER A 36 -12.99 -3.43 1.03
N THR A 37 -13.95 -2.55 1.29
CA THR A 37 -13.78 -1.13 1.13
C THR A 37 -12.90 -0.77 2.32
N GLU A 38 -11.59 -0.82 2.11
CA GLU A 38 -10.64 -0.26 3.06
C GLU A 38 -11.12 1.17 3.33
N LYS A 39 -11.53 1.39 4.58
CA LYS A 39 -12.11 2.66 4.98
C LYS A 39 -10.97 3.67 4.99
N ILE A 40 -10.83 4.41 3.89
CA ILE A 40 -9.92 5.56 3.81
C ILE A 40 -10.24 6.46 5.00
N ALA A 41 -9.21 6.86 5.75
CA ALA A 41 -9.38 7.67 6.94
C ALA A 41 -10.08 9.00 6.62
N ASP A 42 -10.87 9.52 7.57
CA ASP A 42 -11.60 10.79 7.38
C ASP A 42 -10.64 12.00 7.31
N LYS A 43 -9.41 11.86 7.83
CA LYS A 43 -8.38 12.91 7.84
C LYS A 43 -7.21 12.52 6.94
N PRO A 44 -6.57 13.49 6.26
CA PRO A 44 -5.39 13.22 5.48
C PRO A 44 -4.25 12.74 6.38
N THR A 45 -3.45 11.84 5.84
CA THR A 45 -2.24 11.33 6.47
C THR A 45 -1.18 12.42 6.59
N ILE A 46 -1.06 13.26 5.54
CA ILE A 46 -0.17 14.42 5.53
C ILE A 46 -0.79 15.57 4.74
N ILE A 47 -0.58 16.79 5.22
CA ILE A 47 -0.88 18.04 4.53
C ILE A 47 0.43 18.78 4.36
N GLY A 48 0.78 19.13 3.13
CA GLY A 48 2.11 19.67 2.85
C GLY A 48 2.26 20.22 1.44
N GLU A 49 3.50 20.47 1.03
CA GLU A 49 3.86 20.89 -0.32
C GLU A 49 4.60 19.77 -1.05
N ILE A 50 4.30 19.60 -2.34
CA ILE A 50 5.09 18.74 -3.22
C ILE A 50 6.43 19.41 -3.48
N ILE A 51 7.52 18.86 -2.92
CA ILE A 51 8.87 19.42 -3.07
C ILE A 51 9.70 18.71 -4.14
N GLN A 52 9.34 17.48 -4.52
CA GLN A 52 10.04 16.70 -5.54
C GLN A 52 9.08 15.73 -6.25
N ILE A 53 9.34 15.46 -7.53
CA ILE A 53 8.67 14.43 -8.34
C ILE A 53 9.76 13.65 -9.08
N GLU A 54 9.78 12.33 -8.91
CA GLU A 54 10.78 11.45 -9.52
C GLU A 54 10.25 10.02 -9.67
N GLY A 55 10.52 9.37 -10.80
CA GLY A 55 10.24 7.93 -10.96
C GLY A 55 8.78 7.51 -10.74
N GLY A 56 7.81 8.36 -11.10
CA GLY A 56 6.38 8.09 -10.86
C GLY A 56 5.91 8.31 -9.42
N ARG A 57 6.74 8.95 -8.60
CA ARG A 57 6.48 9.28 -7.19
C ARG A 57 6.60 10.77 -6.95
N PHE A 58 6.01 11.24 -5.86
CA PHE A 58 6.09 12.62 -5.41
C PHE A 58 6.37 12.67 -3.90
N LEU A 59 7.20 13.63 -3.48
CA LEU A 59 7.57 13.86 -2.09
C LEU A 59 6.74 15.02 -1.54
N VAL A 60 5.99 14.75 -0.47
CA VAL A 60 5.26 15.77 0.28
C VAL A 60 6.00 16.06 1.57
N GLU A 61 6.33 17.31 1.80
CA GLU A 61 6.90 17.81 3.06
C GLU A 61 5.83 18.58 3.83
N SER A 62 5.65 18.24 5.11
CA SER A 62 4.72 18.93 6.00
C SER A 62 5.21 20.33 6.33
N LYS A 63 4.31 21.30 6.32
CA LYS A 63 4.61 22.69 6.70
C LYS A 63 4.42 22.96 8.18
N THR A 64 3.70 22.09 8.89
CA THR A 64 3.29 22.30 10.28
C THR A 64 3.81 21.22 11.21
N GLU A 65 3.85 19.97 10.73
CA GLU A 65 4.30 18.83 11.53
C GLU A 65 5.82 18.67 11.42
N LYS A 66 6.44 18.43 12.57
CA LYS A 66 7.87 18.16 12.68
C LYS A 66 8.10 16.89 13.48
N LEU A 67 9.17 16.19 13.13
CA LEU A 67 9.67 15.06 13.89
C LEU A 67 10.35 15.53 15.17
N ALA A 68 10.67 14.57 16.05
CA ALA A 68 11.34 14.84 17.32
C ALA A 68 12.73 15.50 17.17
N ASP A 69 13.37 15.35 16.00
CA ASP A 69 14.64 15.98 15.64
C ASP A 69 14.49 17.32 14.89
N GLU A 70 13.29 17.91 14.97
CA GLU A 70 12.90 19.20 14.39
C GLU A 70 12.85 19.26 12.86
N ARG A 71 13.16 18.16 12.17
CA ARG A 71 12.98 18.08 10.72
C ARG A 71 11.49 18.03 10.37
N PRO A 72 11.08 18.61 9.23
CA PRO A 72 9.72 18.41 8.73
C PRO A 72 9.42 16.92 8.53
N ASP A 73 8.19 16.53 8.83
CA ASP A 73 7.69 15.22 8.41
C ASP A 73 7.56 15.18 6.89
N ALA A 74 7.93 14.07 6.27
CA ALA A 74 8.00 13.94 4.82
C ALA A 74 7.73 12.51 4.35
N ILE A 75 6.92 12.36 3.30
CA ILE A 75 6.52 11.06 2.76
C ILE A 75 6.59 11.07 1.24
N TRP A 76 7.25 10.05 0.68
CA TRP A 76 7.22 9.73 -0.74
C TRP A 76 6.01 8.87 -1.09
N PHE A 77 5.14 9.39 -1.95
CA PHE A 77 3.96 8.69 -2.44
C PHE A 77 4.12 8.20 -3.87
N SER A 78 3.72 6.96 -4.14
CA SER A 78 3.43 6.48 -5.50
C SER A 78 1.99 6.83 -5.89
N THR A 79 1.76 7.10 -7.18
CA THR A 79 0.41 7.33 -7.73
C THR A 79 0.38 7.07 -9.23
N ASP A 80 -0.78 6.67 -9.75
CA ASP A 80 -1.07 6.59 -11.18
C ASP A 80 -1.38 7.97 -11.81
N LYS A 81 -1.61 9.00 -10.98
CA LYS A 81 -2.00 10.36 -11.42
C LYS A 81 -0.84 11.35 -11.43
N ILE A 82 0.40 10.87 -11.54
CA ILE A 82 1.61 11.70 -11.39
C ILE A 82 1.65 12.89 -12.35
N GLU A 83 1.12 12.71 -13.57
CA GLU A 83 1.09 13.75 -14.62
C GLU A 83 0.22 14.96 -14.26
N SER A 84 -0.70 14.82 -13.30
CA SER A 84 -1.56 15.91 -12.82
C SER A 84 -0.91 16.75 -11.72
N LEU A 85 0.24 16.31 -11.19
CA LEU A 85 0.91 16.91 -10.04
C LEU A 85 2.10 17.77 -10.47
N LYS A 86 2.38 18.80 -9.67
CA LYS A 86 3.50 19.72 -9.90
C LYS A 86 4.18 20.06 -8.58
N VAL A 87 5.51 20.19 -8.63
CA VAL A 87 6.29 20.75 -7.51
C VAL A 87 5.76 22.15 -7.18
N GLY A 88 5.64 22.45 -5.89
CA GLY A 88 5.09 23.70 -5.35
C GLY A 88 3.59 23.69 -5.05
N GLN A 89 2.88 22.59 -5.35
CA GLN A 89 1.46 22.44 -4.99
C GLN A 89 1.30 22.09 -3.52
N ASN A 90 0.37 22.77 -2.84
CA ASN A 90 -0.12 22.32 -1.54
C ASN A 90 -1.10 21.17 -1.74
N VAL A 91 -0.91 20.08 -1.01
CA VAL A 91 -1.75 18.88 -1.13
C VAL A 91 -2.11 18.30 0.23
N SER A 92 -3.26 17.65 0.27
CA SER A 92 -3.66 16.73 1.33
C SER A 92 -3.62 15.31 0.74
N VAL A 93 -2.94 14.38 1.40
CA VAL A 93 -2.75 13.01 0.90
C VAL A 93 -3.22 12.00 1.94
N TRP A 94 -3.97 11.00 1.49
CA TRP A 94 -4.46 9.89 2.31
C TRP A 94 -3.77 8.59 1.89
N THR A 95 -3.45 7.78 2.89
CA THR A 95 -2.98 6.40 2.74
C THR A 95 -3.33 5.60 3.99
N THR A 96 -3.52 4.29 3.82
CA THR A 96 -3.77 3.34 4.91
C THR A 96 -2.49 2.79 5.54
N ALA A 97 -1.35 2.83 4.82
CA ALA A 97 -0.09 2.26 5.28
C ALA A 97 1.12 3.10 4.86
N ILE A 98 2.07 3.23 5.79
CA ILE A 98 3.37 3.89 5.56
C ILE A 98 4.47 2.90 5.94
N ASP A 99 5.45 2.73 5.05
CA ASP A 99 6.69 2.03 5.35
C ASP A 99 7.58 2.90 6.24
N GLU A 100 7.95 2.37 7.41
CA GLU A 100 8.75 3.06 8.42
C GLU A 100 10.18 3.33 7.91
N SER A 101 10.40 4.55 7.43
CA SER A 101 11.68 5.07 6.95
C SER A 101 11.67 6.60 6.98
N TYR A 102 12.79 7.25 6.66
CA TYR A 102 12.83 8.70 6.49
C TYR A 102 13.49 9.11 5.17
N PRO A 103 12.78 9.83 4.27
CA PRO A 103 11.33 10.11 4.31
C PRO A 103 10.51 8.81 4.32
N GLY A 104 9.31 8.85 4.89
CA GLY A 104 8.38 7.72 4.86
C GLY A 104 8.01 7.35 3.43
N GLN A 105 7.48 6.14 3.20
CA GLN A 105 7.06 5.72 1.86
C GLN A 105 5.67 5.11 1.89
N ALA A 106 4.82 5.47 0.93
CA ALA A 106 3.43 4.99 0.88
C ALA A 106 2.86 5.02 -0.54
N SER A 107 1.72 4.36 -0.74
CA SER A 107 0.88 4.54 -1.93
C SER A 107 -0.22 5.54 -1.63
N ALA A 108 -0.41 6.55 -2.49
CA ALA A 108 -1.47 7.52 -2.32
C ALA A 108 -2.82 6.96 -2.78
N GLU A 109 -3.79 6.93 -1.87
CA GLU A 109 -5.16 6.49 -2.16
C GLU A 109 -6.05 7.65 -2.61
N LYS A 110 -5.84 8.82 -2.00
CA LYS A 110 -6.50 10.07 -2.37
C LYS A 110 -5.47 11.20 -2.31
N ILE A 111 -5.55 12.08 -3.30
CA ILE A 111 -4.77 13.31 -3.38
C ILE A 111 -5.75 14.44 -3.62
N GLU A 112 -5.68 15.47 -2.79
CA GLU A 112 -6.47 16.70 -2.93
C GLU A 112 -5.50 17.86 -3.04
N ILE A 113 -5.61 18.63 -4.14
CA ILE A 113 -4.80 19.83 -4.35
C ILE A 113 -5.52 20.97 -3.65
N ASN A 114 -4.87 21.55 -2.65
CA ASN A 114 -5.41 22.66 -1.87
C ASN A 114 -5.15 23.95 -2.67
N GLU A 115 -6.20 24.74 -2.94
CA GLU A 115 -6.01 26.08 -3.50
C GLU A 115 -5.25 26.97 -2.51
N LYS A 116 -4.41 27.87 -3.06
CA LYS A 116 -3.57 28.78 -2.27
C LYS A 116 -4.36 29.93 -1.66
#